data_AF-A0A955P184-F1
#
_entry.id   AF-A0A955P184-F1
#
_cell.length_a   1.000
_cell.length_b   1.000
_cell.length_c   1.000
_cell.angle_alpha   90.00
_cell.angle_beta   90.00
_cell.angle_gamma   90.00
#
_symmetry.space_group_name_H-M   'P 1'
#
loop_
_entity.id
_entity.type
_entity.pdbx_description
1 polymer ?
#
loop_
_entity_poly.entity_id
_entity_poly.type
_entity_poly.pdbx_seq_one_letter_code
_entity_poly.pdbx_strand_id
1 'polypeptide(L)'
;DGLHIVRGRAQYGAGLFCKDVEMVIHDCLFYQNSVSQIDEDGDSVGRETSGGGAIFCTNSDLRISESEFIANQATALVQESYNVNRATAIGGAILLDGTSMIQCTRTLFRDNIALALAENGHFVNYSRAEGGAIRHEGKGVIQLDNSVFFGNAAVAGAYPLWSNPIVFGEEIILNHCTFFGNEWKNGYYLPTPPNGVRAATATISNSILWDATYSLEAEAVHLLASNVDGHPASENNLRVEPGFIDPENGDLRLRLDSPCLDSGVDSGLRLDLLSQARPIDHPGVGVDGAEVGFDLGAYEVPLEGYPTWTPSPTGTPTLYPTPTLTLLYDVYPDGVVNAWDLMVLLTRVRESKTEDLAADLFAFSRRWMTLLGD
;
A
#
# COMPACT_ATOMS: atom_id res chain seq x y z
N ASP A 1 17.99 -6.81 -17.82
CA ASP A 1 17.03 -6.75 -18.92
C ASP A 1 16.36 -8.09 -19.09
N GLY A 2 15.03 -8.14 -19.22
CA GLY A 2 14.29 -9.34 -19.63
C GLY A 2 14.21 -10.46 -18.59
N LEU A 3 14.53 -10.21 -17.32
CA LEU A 3 14.66 -11.27 -16.31
C LEU A 3 13.34 -11.54 -15.59
N HIS A 4 13.03 -12.81 -15.40
CA HIS A 4 11.92 -13.27 -14.57
C HIS A 4 12.47 -13.82 -13.26
N ILE A 5 12.30 -13.06 -12.18
CA ILE A 5 12.76 -13.40 -10.84
C ILE A 5 11.53 -13.79 -10.02
N VAL A 6 11.36 -15.09 -9.83
CA VAL A 6 10.11 -15.66 -9.33
C VAL A 6 10.32 -16.53 -8.10
N ARG A 7 9.46 -16.37 -7.09
CA ARG A 7 9.42 -17.21 -5.89
C ARG A 7 10.73 -17.29 -5.11
N GLY A 8 11.52 -16.22 -5.16
CA GLY A 8 12.71 -16.06 -4.34
C GLY A 8 12.36 -16.06 -2.85
N ARG A 9 13.28 -16.57 -2.03
CA ARG A 9 13.21 -16.51 -0.56
C ARG A 9 14.56 -16.11 0.01
N ALA A 10 14.57 -15.08 0.85
CA ALA A 10 15.76 -14.63 1.55
C ALA A 10 15.37 -13.96 2.87
N GLN A 11 16.38 -13.60 3.67
CA GLN A 11 16.20 -12.80 4.88
C GLN A 11 15.85 -11.34 4.58
N TYR A 12 16.32 -10.82 3.45
CA TYR A 12 15.98 -9.52 2.87
C TYR A 12 16.19 -9.57 1.36
N GLY A 13 15.40 -8.83 0.56
CA GLY A 13 15.60 -8.73 -0.89
C GLY A 13 15.49 -10.08 -1.60
N ALA A 14 14.33 -10.74 -1.47
CA ALA A 14 14.21 -12.16 -1.86
C ALA A 14 14.43 -12.45 -3.34
N GLY A 15 14.24 -11.46 -4.21
CA GLY A 15 14.66 -11.50 -5.61
C GLY A 15 16.08 -10.99 -5.81
N LEU A 16 16.34 -9.74 -5.41
CA LEU A 16 17.66 -9.11 -5.52
C LEU A 16 18.03 -8.33 -4.26
N PHE A 17 19.31 -8.39 -3.92
CA PHE A 17 19.93 -7.53 -2.91
C PHE A 17 21.01 -6.68 -3.59
N CYS A 18 20.90 -5.36 -3.43
CA CYS A 18 21.80 -4.37 -4.01
C CYS A 18 22.49 -3.58 -2.90
N LYS A 19 23.83 -3.47 -2.97
CA LYS A 19 24.61 -2.73 -1.99
C LYS A 19 25.85 -2.10 -2.62
N ASP A 20 26.05 -0.82 -2.30
CA ASP A 20 27.18 0.00 -2.75
C ASP A 20 27.41 -0.05 -4.27
N VAL A 21 26.33 -0.15 -5.07
CA VAL A 21 26.36 -0.23 -6.53
C VAL A 21 25.12 0.41 -7.14
N GLU A 22 25.23 0.96 -8.35
CA GLU A 22 24.06 1.38 -9.12
C GLU A 22 23.45 0.18 -9.84
N MET A 23 22.13 0.01 -9.73
CA MET A 23 21.41 -1.09 -10.38
C MET A 23 20.35 -0.57 -11.33
N VAL A 24 20.44 -1.01 -12.59
CA VAL A 24 19.48 -0.71 -13.65
C VAL A 24 18.68 -1.97 -13.97
N ILE A 25 17.37 -1.86 -13.92
CA ILE A 25 16.40 -2.91 -14.18
C ILE A 25 15.50 -2.44 -15.32
N HIS A 26 15.35 -3.27 -16.32
CA HIS A 26 14.56 -2.97 -17.51
C HIS A 26 13.84 -4.24 -17.95
N ASP A 27 12.55 -4.14 -18.26
CA ASP A 27 11.76 -5.26 -18.80
C ASP A 27 11.87 -6.53 -17.92
N CYS A 28 11.72 -6.37 -16.61
CA CYS A 28 11.87 -7.48 -15.67
C CYS A 28 10.55 -7.77 -14.94
N LEU A 29 10.33 -9.03 -14.62
CA LEU A 29 9.22 -9.50 -13.78
C LEU A 29 9.76 -9.99 -12.43
N PHE A 30 9.26 -9.39 -11.34
CA PHE A 30 9.44 -9.87 -9.97
C PHE A 30 8.11 -10.41 -9.47
N TYR A 31 8.00 -11.74 -9.35
CA TYR A 31 6.75 -12.40 -9.07
C TYR A 31 6.82 -13.35 -7.87
N GLN A 32 5.95 -13.15 -6.88
CA GLN A 32 5.85 -14.02 -5.70
C GLN A 32 7.16 -14.18 -4.91
N ASN A 33 8.06 -13.19 -4.97
CA ASN A 33 9.24 -13.21 -4.11
C ASN A 33 8.81 -12.87 -2.68
N SER A 34 9.44 -13.52 -1.70
CA SER A 34 9.00 -13.42 -0.32
C SER A 34 10.15 -13.38 0.67
N VAL A 35 10.13 -12.40 1.55
CA VAL A 35 10.92 -12.37 2.79
C VAL A 35 9.97 -12.71 3.93
N SER A 36 10.33 -13.70 4.74
CA SER A 36 9.55 -14.06 5.93
C SER A 36 10.49 -14.22 7.12
N GLN A 37 10.19 -13.52 8.20
CA GLN A 37 10.81 -13.67 9.50
C GLN A 37 9.73 -14.01 10.51
N ILE A 38 9.91 -15.12 11.21
CA ILE A 38 8.92 -15.66 12.14
C ILE A 38 9.68 -16.01 13.41
N ASP A 39 9.26 -15.41 14.52
CA ASP A 39 9.76 -15.75 15.85
C ASP A 39 8.76 -16.69 16.52
N GLU A 40 9.24 -17.91 16.76
CA GLU A 40 8.53 -19.00 17.45
C GLU A 40 9.25 -19.39 18.78
N ASP A 41 10.34 -18.71 19.14
CA ASP A 41 11.22 -19.12 20.25
C ASP A 41 10.95 -18.30 21.53
N GLY A 42 10.29 -18.89 22.53
CA GLY A 42 9.80 -18.25 23.77
C GLY A 42 10.84 -17.67 24.75
N ASP A 43 11.61 -16.66 24.33
CA ASP A 43 12.38 -15.77 25.19
C ASP A 43 11.48 -14.73 25.91
N SER A 44 12.01 -13.57 26.33
CA SER A 44 11.22 -12.54 27.04
C SER A 44 10.79 -11.34 26.18
N VAL A 45 11.28 -11.21 24.93
CA VAL A 45 10.91 -10.17 23.95
C VAL A 45 11.05 -10.71 22.51
N GLY A 46 9.93 -11.01 21.85
CA GLY A 46 9.93 -11.41 20.44
C GLY A 46 9.97 -10.21 19.51
N ARG A 47 10.96 -10.13 18.62
CA ARG A 47 11.11 -8.98 17.69
C ARG A 47 11.56 -9.42 16.31
N GLU A 48 10.68 -9.20 15.33
CA GLU A 48 10.99 -9.49 13.92
C GLU A 48 10.90 -8.30 13.01
N THR A 49 11.82 -8.25 12.04
CA THR A 49 11.85 -7.26 10.97
C THR A 49 12.09 -7.92 9.62
N SER A 50 11.17 -7.75 8.69
CA SER A 50 11.26 -8.24 7.33
C SER A 50 11.19 -7.08 6.35
N GLY A 51 11.89 -7.18 5.22
CA GLY A 51 11.69 -6.19 4.18
C GLY A 51 12.32 -6.45 2.83
N GLY A 52 11.82 -5.74 1.83
CA GLY A 52 12.21 -5.89 0.44
C GLY A 52 11.75 -7.22 -0.12
N GLY A 53 10.43 -7.43 -0.19
CA GLY A 53 9.86 -8.70 -0.62
C GLY A 53 10.35 -9.15 -2.00
N ALA A 54 10.65 -8.22 -2.90
CA ALA A 54 11.39 -8.46 -4.14
C ALA A 54 12.82 -7.94 -4.08
N ILE A 55 13.00 -6.66 -3.77
CA ILE A 55 14.30 -5.99 -3.82
C ILE A 55 14.58 -5.33 -2.48
N PHE A 56 15.81 -5.52 -1.98
CA PHE A 56 16.37 -4.66 -0.95
C PHE A 56 17.62 -3.95 -1.49
N CYS A 57 17.62 -2.63 -1.42
CA CYS A 57 18.68 -1.77 -1.91
C CYS A 57 19.23 -0.87 -0.79
N THR A 58 20.55 -0.83 -0.60
CA THR A 58 21.19 -0.01 0.43
C THR A 58 22.39 0.73 -0.13
N ASN A 59 22.48 2.04 0.12
CA ASN A 59 23.53 2.92 -0.41
C ASN A 59 23.72 2.75 -1.93
N SER A 60 22.62 2.75 -2.68
CA SER A 60 22.62 2.31 -4.07
C SER A 60 21.42 2.88 -4.81
N ASP A 61 21.66 3.46 -5.98
CA ASP A 61 20.59 4.02 -6.81
C ASP A 61 19.95 2.91 -7.66
N LEU A 62 18.62 2.92 -7.71
CA LEU A 62 17.81 2.03 -8.55
C LEU A 62 17.18 2.81 -9.70
N ARG A 63 17.41 2.36 -10.93
CA ARG A 63 16.62 2.80 -12.09
C ARG A 63 15.85 1.61 -12.64
N ILE A 64 14.53 1.72 -12.64
CA ILE A 64 13.61 0.67 -13.04
C ILE A 64 12.77 1.18 -14.19
N SER A 65 12.68 0.39 -15.26
CA SER A 65 11.84 0.73 -16.40
C SER A 65 11.10 -0.49 -16.92
N GLU A 66 9.86 -0.29 -17.38
CA GLU A 66 9.10 -1.32 -18.11
C GLU A 66 8.99 -2.64 -17.33
N SER A 67 8.92 -2.59 -16.01
CA SER A 67 9.02 -3.77 -15.15
C SER A 67 7.75 -3.99 -14.35
N GLU A 68 7.59 -5.21 -13.84
CA GLU A 68 6.42 -5.62 -13.08
C GLU A 68 6.84 -6.24 -11.74
N PHE A 69 6.25 -5.75 -10.65
CA PHE A 69 6.37 -6.28 -9.29
C PHE A 69 5.01 -6.78 -8.86
N ILE A 70 4.84 -8.10 -8.89
CA ILE A 70 3.54 -8.75 -8.69
C ILE A 70 3.59 -9.72 -7.51
N ALA A 71 2.68 -9.53 -6.55
CA ALA A 71 2.48 -10.45 -5.43
C ALA A 71 3.74 -10.73 -4.60
N ASN A 72 4.65 -9.76 -4.49
CA ASN A 72 5.83 -9.88 -3.64
C ASN A 72 5.46 -9.53 -2.19
N GLN A 73 6.16 -10.15 -1.25
CA GLN A 73 5.74 -10.09 0.15
C GLN A 73 6.91 -9.94 1.13
N ALA A 74 6.77 -9.02 2.08
CA ALA A 74 7.58 -8.97 3.29
C ALA A 74 6.68 -9.35 4.48
N THR A 75 7.06 -10.37 5.25
CA THR A 75 6.28 -10.88 6.37
C THR A 75 7.10 -10.95 7.65
N ALA A 76 6.62 -10.31 8.71
CA ALA A 76 7.14 -10.42 10.07
C ALA A 76 6.03 -10.93 10.99
N LEU A 77 6.27 -12.06 11.64
CA LEU A 77 5.32 -12.69 12.56
C LEU A 77 5.98 -12.93 13.92
N VAL A 78 5.28 -12.59 14.99
CA VAL A 78 5.66 -12.90 16.37
C VAL A 78 4.43 -13.48 17.07
N GLN A 79 4.44 -14.78 17.41
CA GLN A 79 3.23 -15.54 17.79
C GLN A 79 3.21 -16.03 19.25
N GLU A 80 4.33 -15.94 19.98
CA GLU A 80 4.46 -16.49 21.33
C GLU A 80 4.19 -15.48 22.46
N SER A 81 4.00 -15.98 23.67
CA SER A 81 3.61 -15.19 24.84
C SER A 81 4.76 -14.43 25.52
N TYR A 82 5.52 -13.64 24.78
CA TYR A 82 6.54 -12.77 25.39
C TYR A 82 5.90 -11.62 26.17
N ASN A 83 6.69 -10.92 26.98
CA ASN A 83 6.20 -9.70 27.64
C ASN A 83 5.80 -8.63 26.62
N VAL A 84 6.58 -8.49 25.55
CA VAL A 84 6.35 -7.53 24.47
C VAL A 84 6.67 -8.18 23.14
N ASN A 85 5.72 -8.12 22.20
CA ASN A 85 5.88 -8.67 20.85
C ASN A 85 5.97 -7.53 19.86
N ARG A 86 6.94 -7.59 18.94
CA ARG A 86 7.14 -6.56 17.93
C ARG A 86 7.38 -7.13 16.55
N ALA A 87 6.41 -6.98 15.66
CA ALA A 87 6.54 -7.32 14.25
C ALA A 87 6.67 -6.06 13.39
N THR A 88 7.65 -6.03 12.47
CA THR A 88 7.82 -4.94 11.49
C THR A 88 8.02 -5.52 10.09
N ALA A 89 7.17 -5.14 9.14
CA ALA A 89 7.32 -5.50 7.73
C ALA A 89 7.38 -4.25 6.87
N ILE A 90 8.39 -4.16 6.00
CA ILE A 90 8.65 -2.94 5.23
C ILE A 90 9.00 -3.21 3.77
N GLY A 91 8.40 -2.48 2.84
CA GLY A 91 8.70 -2.64 1.41
C GLY A 91 8.26 -4.00 0.88
N GLY A 92 6.95 -4.21 0.74
CA GLY A 92 6.37 -5.46 0.25
C GLY A 92 6.91 -5.86 -1.13
N ALA A 93 7.21 -4.89 -1.99
CA ALA A 93 8.02 -5.09 -3.19
C ALA A 93 9.47 -4.62 -2.96
N ILE A 94 9.66 -3.34 -2.68
CA ILE A 94 10.99 -2.71 -2.68
C ILE A 94 11.23 -2.04 -1.34
N LEU A 95 12.36 -2.38 -0.74
CA LEU A 95 12.93 -1.66 0.39
C LEU A 95 14.19 -0.94 -0.07
N LEU A 96 14.29 0.34 0.28
CA LEU A 96 15.49 1.17 0.14
C LEU A 96 15.92 1.68 1.52
N ASP A 97 17.23 1.90 1.70
CA ASP A 97 17.80 2.55 2.90
C ASP A 97 18.92 3.53 2.51
N GLY A 98 19.26 4.44 3.43
CA GLY A 98 20.35 5.38 3.32
C GLY A 98 20.01 6.58 2.44
N THR A 99 20.91 6.90 1.51
CA THR A 99 20.73 8.01 0.54
C THR A 99 20.39 7.52 -0.87
N SER A 100 20.01 6.25 -1.00
CA SER A 100 19.64 5.59 -2.25
C SER A 100 18.53 6.36 -2.97
N MET A 101 18.58 6.54 -4.28
CA MET A 101 17.44 7.07 -5.04
C MET A 101 16.75 5.94 -5.81
N ILE A 102 15.45 6.08 -6.05
CA ILE A 102 14.72 5.21 -6.98
C ILE A 102 14.01 6.04 -8.03
N GLN A 103 14.22 5.65 -9.29
CA GLN A 103 13.47 6.16 -10.44
C GLN A 103 12.77 4.99 -11.11
N CYS A 104 11.45 4.98 -11.08
CA CYS A 104 10.64 4.00 -11.82
C CYS A 104 9.94 4.70 -12.99
N THR A 105 10.00 4.10 -14.17
CA THR A 105 9.25 4.56 -15.34
C THR A 105 8.46 3.41 -15.93
N ARG A 106 7.18 3.60 -16.26
CA ARG A 106 6.36 2.54 -16.89
C ARG A 106 6.39 1.22 -16.12
N THR A 107 6.24 1.29 -14.79
CA THR A 107 6.37 0.13 -13.90
C THR A 107 5.03 -0.18 -13.23
N LEU A 108 4.70 -1.47 -13.14
CA LEU A 108 3.51 -1.97 -12.44
C LEU A 108 3.89 -2.55 -11.08
N PHE A 109 3.25 -2.06 -10.02
CA PHE A 109 3.26 -2.64 -8.68
C PHE A 109 1.87 -3.17 -8.37
N ARG A 110 1.74 -4.50 -8.33
CA ARG A 110 0.45 -5.16 -8.13
C ARG A 110 0.48 -6.17 -7.01
N ASP A 111 -0.52 -6.13 -6.13
CA ASP A 111 -0.75 -7.14 -5.08
C ASP A 111 0.46 -7.35 -4.13
N ASN A 112 1.37 -6.37 -4.00
CA ASN A 112 2.51 -6.52 -3.10
C ASN A 112 2.10 -6.25 -1.65
N ILE A 113 2.66 -7.00 -0.70
CA ILE A 113 2.19 -7.02 0.68
C ILE A 113 3.34 -6.82 1.65
N ALA A 114 3.22 -5.83 2.53
CA ALA A 114 3.95 -5.78 3.80
C ALA A 114 3.02 -6.28 4.92
N LEU A 115 3.33 -7.41 5.54
CA LEU A 115 2.50 -8.05 6.57
C LEU A 115 3.26 -8.15 7.89
N ALA A 116 2.78 -7.45 8.92
CA ALA A 116 3.32 -7.53 10.27
C ALA A 116 2.23 -7.95 11.26
N LEU A 117 2.42 -9.09 11.93
CA LEU A 117 1.50 -9.56 12.97
C LEU A 117 2.28 -9.87 14.25
N ALA A 118 1.87 -9.24 15.35
CA ALA A 118 2.34 -9.54 16.69
C ALA A 118 1.13 -9.95 17.53
N GLU A 119 1.15 -11.16 18.08
CA GLU A 119 0.00 -11.79 18.76
C GLU A 119 0.43 -12.36 20.11
N ASN A 120 -0.50 -12.49 21.06
CA ASN A 120 -0.32 -13.22 22.33
C ASN A 120 0.71 -12.69 23.34
N GLY A 121 1.30 -11.50 23.13
CA GLY A 121 2.18 -10.88 24.12
C GLY A 121 1.47 -10.56 25.44
N HIS A 122 2.10 -10.88 26.58
CA HIS A 122 1.56 -10.73 27.93
C HIS A 122 1.22 -9.29 28.31
N PHE A 123 1.95 -8.29 27.81
CA PHE A 123 1.69 -6.88 28.12
C PHE A 123 1.36 -6.04 26.89
N VAL A 124 2.14 -6.14 25.81
CA VAL A 124 1.98 -5.29 24.62
C VAL A 124 2.31 -6.04 23.34
N ASN A 125 1.43 -5.93 22.35
CA ASN A 125 1.68 -6.37 20.98
C ASN A 125 1.84 -5.15 20.08
N TYR A 126 2.91 -5.12 19.29
CA TYR A 126 3.23 -4.03 18.40
C TYR A 126 3.40 -4.55 16.97
N SER A 127 2.61 -4.04 16.01
CA SER A 127 2.79 -4.34 14.59
C SER A 127 2.98 -3.05 13.77
N ARG A 128 3.89 -3.08 12.80
CA ARG A 128 4.10 -1.99 11.83
C ARG A 128 4.28 -2.57 10.44
N ALA A 129 3.47 -2.11 9.50
CA ALA A 129 3.59 -2.46 8.10
C ALA A 129 3.68 -1.20 7.25
N GLU A 130 4.79 -0.96 6.55
CA GLU A 130 4.93 0.25 5.75
C GLU A 130 5.50 -0.04 4.37
N GLY A 131 5.07 0.75 3.39
CA GLY A 131 5.47 0.55 2.01
C GLY A 131 4.97 -0.79 1.49
N GLY A 132 3.65 -0.99 1.48
CA GLY A 132 3.04 -2.19 0.87
C GLY A 132 3.61 -2.51 -0.51
N ALA A 133 3.94 -1.45 -1.29
CA ALA A 133 4.80 -1.55 -2.45
C ALA A 133 6.24 -1.12 -2.14
N ILE A 134 6.47 0.16 -1.84
CA ILE A 134 7.81 0.76 -1.73
C ILE A 134 8.00 1.43 -0.37
N ARG A 135 9.09 1.08 0.33
CA ARG A 135 9.55 1.78 1.53
C ARG A 135 10.97 2.28 1.31
N HIS A 136 11.22 3.55 1.64
CA HIS A 136 12.54 4.15 1.66
C HIS A 136 12.90 4.63 3.08
N GLU A 137 13.74 3.88 3.80
CA GLU A 137 14.19 4.16 5.18
C GLU A 137 15.32 5.19 5.27
N GLY A 138 15.22 6.27 4.51
CA GLY A 138 16.26 7.29 4.46
C GLY A 138 15.84 8.51 3.68
N LYS A 139 16.81 9.36 3.33
CA LYS A 139 16.57 10.70 2.76
C LYS A 139 16.65 10.76 1.23
N GLY A 140 16.58 9.60 0.60
CA GLY A 140 16.55 9.48 -0.86
C GLY A 140 15.22 9.91 -1.45
N VAL A 141 15.23 10.17 -2.76
CA VAL A 141 14.04 10.54 -3.52
C VAL A 141 13.41 9.28 -4.14
N ILE A 142 12.09 9.17 -4.01
CA ILE A 142 11.28 8.23 -4.78
C ILE A 142 10.65 8.99 -5.94
N GLN A 143 11.11 8.75 -7.16
CA GLN A 143 10.53 9.31 -8.38
C GLN A 143 9.81 8.22 -9.17
N LEU A 144 8.52 8.42 -9.42
CA LEU A 144 7.65 7.48 -10.10
C LEU A 144 6.99 8.19 -11.28
N ASP A 145 7.36 7.76 -12.47
CA ASP A 145 6.86 8.30 -13.73
C ASP A 145 6.03 7.24 -14.43
N ASN A 146 4.80 7.59 -14.77
CA ASN A 146 3.89 6.77 -15.56
C ASN A 146 3.78 5.33 -15.04
N SER A 147 3.50 5.16 -13.75
CA SER A 147 3.53 3.86 -13.06
C SER A 147 2.21 3.58 -12.34
N VAL A 148 1.90 2.30 -12.14
CA VAL A 148 0.63 1.85 -11.53
C VAL A 148 0.87 1.14 -10.21
N PHE A 149 0.06 1.46 -9.21
CA PHE A 149 0.00 0.81 -7.92
C PHE A 149 -1.43 0.30 -7.70
N PHE A 150 -1.63 -1.01 -7.82
CA PHE A 150 -2.95 -1.64 -7.74
C PHE A 150 -2.96 -2.80 -6.74
N GLY A 151 -3.92 -2.84 -5.83
CA GLY A 151 -4.07 -4.00 -4.92
C GLY A 151 -2.94 -4.20 -3.91
N ASN A 152 -2.00 -3.25 -3.78
CA ASN A 152 -0.92 -3.40 -2.82
C ASN A 152 -1.47 -3.21 -1.40
N ALA A 153 -0.87 -3.88 -0.42
CA ALA A 153 -1.34 -3.84 0.94
C ALA A 153 -0.24 -3.64 1.98
N ALA A 154 -0.52 -2.81 2.98
CA ALA A 154 0.22 -2.76 4.23
C ALA A 154 -0.70 -3.26 5.35
N VAL A 155 -0.33 -4.35 6.01
CA VAL A 155 -1.20 -5.07 6.95
C VAL A 155 -0.51 -5.18 8.30
N ALA A 156 -1.08 -4.55 9.33
CA ALA A 156 -0.57 -4.57 10.69
C ALA A 156 -1.62 -5.15 11.66
N GLY A 157 -1.25 -6.19 12.41
CA GLY A 157 -2.19 -6.94 13.27
C GLY A 157 -2.53 -6.27 14.61
N ALA A 158 -1.54 -5.64 15.27
CA ALA A 158 -1.68 -5.08 16.62
C ALA A 158 -1.21 -3.61 16.70
N TYR A 159 -1.88 -2.82 17.56
CA TYR A 159 -1.57 -1.42 17.94
C TYR A 159 -0.62 -0.66 17.00
N PRO A 160 -0.98 -0.41 15.72
CA PRO A 160 -0.09 0.35 14.86
C PRO A 160 -0.08 1.79 15.36
N LEU A 161 1.08 2.21 15.87
CA LEU A 161 1.29 3.59 16.31
C LEU A 161 1.68 4.51 15.14
N TRP A 162 1.76 3.97 13.92
CA TRP A 162 2.24 4.66 12.73
C TRP A 162 1.32 4.43 11.53
N SER A 163 1.32 5.38 10.58
CA SER A 163 0.64 5.19 9.30
C SER A 163 1.27 4.03 8.52
N ASN A 164 0.46 3.35 7.72
CA ASN A 164 0.85 2.15 6.97
C ASN A 164 0.65 2.41 5.47
N PRO A 165 1.43 3.34 4.90
CA PRO A 165 1.32 3.75 3.50
C PRO A 165 1.79 2.66 2.54
N ILE A 166 1.42 2.80 1.27
CA ILE A 166 1.81 1.91 0.17
C ILE A 166 3.14 2.34 -0.42
N VAL A 167 3.37 3.65 -0.49
CA VAL A 167 4.66 4.25 -0.82
C VAL A 167 5.05 5.20 0.29
N PHE A 168 6.24 5.02 0.85
CA PHE A 168 6.76 5.87 1.92
C PHE A 168 8.24 6.18 1.76
N GLY A 169 8.54 7.47 1.66
CA GLY A 169 9.88 8.05 1.72
C GLY A 169 9.83 9.46 2.30
N GLU A 170 10.95 10.16 2.25
CA GLU A 170 11.04 11.57 2.68
C GLU A 170 10.55 12.51 1.56
N GLU A 171 11.04 12.31 0.35
CA GLU A 171 10.64 13.06 -0.85
C GLU A 171 10.07 12.09 -1.89
N ILE A 172 8.85 12.37 -2.33
CA ILE A 172 8.13 11.58 -3.33
C ILE A 172 7.70 12.49 -4.48
N ILE A 173 8.05 12.09 -5.70
CA ILE A 173 7.67 12.76 -6.95
C ILE A 173 6.87 11.77 -7.79
N LEU A 174 5.63 12.12 -8.12
CA LEU A 174 4.73 11.32 -8.94
C LEU A 174 4.34 12.09 -10.19
N ASN A 175 4.53 11.51 -11.36
CA ASN A 175 4.03 12.07 -12.62
C ASN A 175 3.29 10.97 -13.40
N HIS A 176 2.06 11.23 -13.86
CA HIS A 176 1.25 10.22 -14.58
C HIS A 176 1.08 8.89 -13.85
N CYS A 177 1.03 8.89 -12.52
CA CYS A 177 0.84 7.65 -11.76
C CYS A 177 -0.63 7.37 -11.47
N THR A 178 -0.99 6.09 -11.36
CA THR A 178 -2.32 5.67 -10.93
C THR A 178 -2.22 4.77 -9.70
N PHE A 179 -2.87 5.17 -8.61
CA PHE A 179 -3.06 4.39 -7.39
C PHE A 179 -4.54 4.07 -7.24
N PHE A 180 -4.89 2.79 -7.13
CA PHE A 180 -6.27 2.34 -6.93
C PHE A 180 -6.32 1.02 -6.15
N GLY A 181 -7.34 0.83 -5.31
CA GLY A 181 -7.57 -0.43 -4.59
C GLY A 181 -6.40 -0.85 -3.71
N ASN A 182 -5.57 0.09 -3.27
CA ASN A 182 -4.49 -0.22 -2.33
C ASN A 182 -5.00 -0.12 -0.91
N GLU A 183 -4.68 -1.11 -0.10
CA GLU A 183 -5.33 -1.31 1.18
C GLU A 183 -4.35 -1.16 2.34
N TRP A 184 -4.79 -0.49 3.39
CA TRP A 184 -4.22 -0.70 4.71
C TRP A 184 -5.22 -1.49 5.55
N LYS A 185 -4.74 -2.57 6.17
CA LYS A 185 -5.56 -3.39 7.09
C LYS A 185 -4.98 -3.31 8.49
N ASN A 186 -5.84 -2.98 9.46
CA ASN A 186 -5.51 -2.96 10.88
C ASN A 186 -6.53 -3.78 11.68
N GLY A 187 -6.06 -4.46 12.72
CA GLY A 187 -6.91 -5.14 13.70
C GLY A 187 -7.67 -4.20 14.67
N TYR A 188 -7.26 -2.93 14.81
CA TYR A 188 -7.86 -2.00 15.80
C TYR A 188 -8.22 -0.60 15.24
N TYR A 189 -9.38 -0.08 15.62
CA TYR A 189 -9.92 1.20 15.11
C TYR A 189 -9.28 2.42 15.80
N LEU A 190 -8.19 2.93 15.23
CA LEU A 190 -7.69 4.30 15.44
C LEU A 190 -8.02 5.13 14.18
N PRO A 191 -8.06 6.48 14.25
CA PRO A 191 -8.29 7.34 13.08
C PRO A 191 -7.39 6.87 11.93
N THR A 192 -8.00 6.61 10.78
CA THR A 192 -7.39 5.83 9.70
C THR A 192 -6.24 6.61 9.08
N PRO A 193 -4.97 6.24 9.32
CA PRO A 193 -3.83 6.76 8.56
C PRO A 193 -3.98 6.60 7.05
N PRO A 194 -3.22 7.36 6.25
CA PRO A 194 -3.20 7.19 4.81
C PRO A 194 -2.81 5.77 4.39
N ASN A 195 -3.51 5.29 3.37
CA ASN A 195 -3.27 4.00 2.73
C ASN A 195 -2.73 4.16 1.30
N GLY A 196 -2.28 5.36 0.91
CA GLY A 196 -1.65 5.61 -0.38
C GLY A 196 -0.19 6.03 -0.22
N VAL A 197 0.04 7.34 -0.13
CA VAL A 197 1.38 7.95 -0.13
C VAL A 197 1.64 8.69 1.19
N ARG A 198 2.80 8.45 1.80
CA ARG A 198 3.32 9.22 2.94
C ARG A 198 4.68 9.83 2.62
N ALA A 199 4.84 11.14 2.81
CA ALA A 199 6.11 11.84 2.61
C ALA A 199 6.31 13.01 3.57
N ALA A 200 7.53 13.54 3.66
CA ALA A 200 7.71 14.90 4.16
C ALA A 200 7.30 15.90 3.06
N THR A 201 7.78 15.67 1.83
CA THR A 201 7.40 16.44 0.64
C THR A 201 6.85 15.52 -0.45
N ALA A 202 5.64 15.82 -0.92
CA ALA A 202 5.02 15.14 -2.06
C ALA A 202 4.78 16.13 -3.20
N THR A 203 5.40 15.88 -4.36
CA THR A 203 5.11 16.59 -5.61
C THR A 203 4.39 15.65 -6.56
N ILE A 204 3.15 15.96 -6.89
CA ILE A 204 2.27 15.07 -7.65
C ILE A 204 1.70 15.84 -8.83
N SER A 205 1.94 15.34 -10.03
CA SER A 205 1.37 15.90 -11.25
C SER A 205 0.75 14.85 -12.16
N ASN A 206 -0.27 15.25 -12.91
CA ASN A 206 -0.95 14.38 -13.90
C ASN A 206 -1.38 13.02 -13.35
N SER A 207 -1.61 12.87 -12.05
CA SER A 207 -1.73 11.56 -11.40
C SER A 207 -3.12 11.35 -10.83
N ILE A 208 -3.51 10.09 -10.70
CA ILE A 208 -4.77 9.66 -10.06
C ILE A 208 -4.42 8.87 -8.81
N LEU A 209 -4.83 9.38 -7.65
CA LEU A 209 -4.76 8.69 -6.36
C LEU A 209 -6.19 8.51 -5.87
N TRP A 210 -6.75 7.31 -6.06
CA TRP A 210 -8.18 7.04 -5.83
C TRP A 210 -8.41 5.78 -5.01
N ASP A 211 -9.64 5.66 -4.48
CA ASP A 211 -10.09 4.52 -3.66
C ASP A 211 -9.23 4.31 -2.41
N ALA A 212 -9.10 5.39 -1.66
CA ALA A 212 -8.35 5.44 -0.41
C ALA A 212 -9.02 6.44 0.53
N THR A 213 -9.38 6.01 1.75
CA THR A 213 -9.99 6.91 2.75
C THR A 213 -9.12 8.15 2.99
N TYR A 214 -7.80 8.00 2.89
CA TYR A 214 -6.82 9.07 2.84
C TYR A 214 -5.69 8.67 1.88
N SER A 215 -5.71 9.20 0.66
CA SER A 215 -4.75 8.78 -0.37
C SER A 215 -3.35 9.41 -0.21
N LEU A 216 -3.25 10.53 0.51
CA LEU A 216 -2.03 11.33 0.63
C LEU A 216 -1.88 11.94 2.04
N GLU A 217 -0.70 11.74 2.64
CA GLU A 217 -0.24 12.43 3.85
C GLU A 217 1.16 12.98 3.60
N ALA A 218 1.32 14.30 3.58
CA ALA A 218 2.63 14.91 3.60
C ALA A 218 2.64 16.25 4.34
N GLU A 219 3.80 16.64 4.87
CA GLU A 219 3.99 17.94 5.51
C GLU A 219 3.88 19.08 4.47
N ALA A 220 4.47 18.87 3.30
CA ALA A 220 4.37 19.73 2.14
C ALA A 220 3.80 18.96 0.94
N VAL A 221 2.70 19.48 0.38
CA VAL A 221 2.02 18.91 -0.79
C VAL A 221 2.01 19.92 -1.93
N HIS A 222 2.53 19.51 -3.08
CA HIS A 222 2.46 20.25 -4.34
C HIS A 222 1.67 19.43 -5.37
N LEU A 223 0.43 19.82 -5.63
CA LEU A 223 -0.43 19.18 -6.63
C LEU A 223 -0.58 20.05 -7.87
N LEU A 224 -0.45 19.43 -9.05
CA LEU A 224 -0.70 20.05 -10.33
C LEU A 224 -1.46 19.09 -11.25
N ALA A 225 -2.63 19.47 -11.76
CA ALA A 225 -3.39 18.69 -12.73
C ALA A 225 -3.54 17.23 -12.28
N SER A 226 -4.04 16.99 -11.06
CA SER A 226 -4.15 15.63 -10.49
C SER A 226 -5.52 15.38 -9.88
N ASN A 227 -5.93 14.11 -9.81
CA ASN A 227 -7.18 13.69 -9.18
C ASN A 227 -6.89 12.87 -7.92
N VAL A 228 -7.19 13.41 -6.75
CA VAL A 228 -6.72 12.86 -5.46
C VAL A 228 -7.88 12.75 -4.48
N ASP A 229 -8.31 11.53 -4.13
CA ASP A 229 -9.32 11.34 -3.09
C ASP A 229 -8.79 11.72 -1.70
N GLY A 230 -9.66 12.28 -0.86
CA GLY A 230 -9.30 12.83 0.44
C GLY A 230 -8.59 14.20 0.37
N HIS A 231 -8.24 14.72 -0.80
CA HIS A 231 -7.68 16.07 -0.96
C HIS A 231 -8.69 17.04 -1.57
N PRO A 232 -8.83 18.28 -1.07
CA PRO A 232 -9.74 19.27 -1.67
C PRO A 232 -9.45 19.52 -3.16
N ALA A 233 -10.52 19.58 -3.96
CA ALA A 233 -10.43 20.02 -5.34
C ALA A 233 -9.99 21.50 -5.43
N SER A 234 -9.35 21.86 -6.54
CA SER A 234 -8.98 23.24 -6.88
C SER A 234 -9.12 23.47 -8.39
N GLU A 235 -8.83 24.69 -8.86
CA GLU A 235 -8.94 25.04 -10.29
C GLU A 235 -8.20 24.06 -11.21
N ASN A 236 -7.04 23.55 -10.77
CA ASN A 236 -6.20 22.64 -11.53
C ASN A 236 -6.09 21.25 -10.88
N ASN A 237 -6.93 20.89 -9.91
CA ASN A 237 -6.89 19.55 -9.30
C ASN A 237 -8.30 19.04 -9.04
N LEU A 238 -8.52 17.79 -9.43
CA LEU A 238 -9.81 17.14 -9.35
C LEU A 238 -9.94 16.34 -8.05
N ARG A 239 -11.20 16.15 -7.65
CA ARG A 239 -11.60 15.20 -6.61
C ARG A 239 -12.93 14.57 -7.01
N VAL A 240 -12.89 13.72 -8.03
CA VAL A 240 -14.06 13.11 -8.67
C VAL A 240 -13.77 11.67 -9.05
N GLU A 241 -14.80 10.84 -9.16
CA GLU A 241 -14.65 9.47 -9.64
C GLU A 241 -13.88 9.43 -10.99
N PRO A 242 -12.75 8.70 -11.08
CA PRO A 242 -11.91 8.69 -12.28
C PRO A 242 -12.60 8.09 -13.51
N GLY A 243 -13.64 7.28 -13.34
CA GLY A 243 -14.32 6.64 -14.48
C GLY A 243 -13.44 5.58 -15.17
N PHE A 244 -12.82 4.69 -14.40
CA PHE A 244 -12.11 3.53 -14.92
C PHE A 244 -13.07 2.55 -15.64
N ILE A 245 -12.53 1.73 -16.56
CA ILE A 245 -13.30 0.75 -17.32
C ILE A 245 -13.75 -0.43 -16.44
N ASP A 246 -12.82 -1.09 -15.75
CA ASP A 246 -13.11 -2.24 -14.87
C ASP A 246 -12.08 -2.31 -13.71
N PRO A 247 -12.18 -1.37 -12.76
CA PRO A 247 -11.16 -1.19 -11.74
C PRO A 247 -11.08 -2.36 -10.73
N GLU A 248 -12.18 -3.08 -10.50
CA GLU A 248 -12.23 -4.27 -9.63
C GLU A 248 -11.32 -5.40 -10.13
N ASN A 249 -11.12 -5.49 -11.45
CA ASN A 249 -10.22 -6.45 -12.06
C ASN A 249 -8.84 -5.84 -12.41
N GLY A 250 -8.61 -4.55 -12.12
CA GLY A 250 -7.34 -3.87 -12.39
C GLY A 250 -7.25 -3.22 -13.78
N ASP A 251 -8.36 -3.12 -14.51
CA ASP A 251 -8.44 -2.30 -15.72
C ASP A 251 -8.68 -0.83 -15.34
N LEU A 252 -7.57 -0.16 -15.02
CA LEU A 252 -7.51 1.25 -14.60
C LEU A 252 -7.37 2.22 -15.78
N ARG A 253 -7.73 1.78 -16.99
CA ARG A 253 -7.82 2.63 -18.17
C ARG A 253 -9.07 3.50 -18.06
N LEU A 254 -9.02 4.74 -18.57
CA LEU A 254 -10.13 5.67 -18.46
C LEU A 254 -11.21 5.35 -19.50
N ARG A 255 -12.48 5.53 -19.14
CA ARG A 255 -13.56 5.58 -20.14
C ARG A 255 -13.52 6.92 -20.88
N LEU A 256 -14.09 6.93 -22.08
CA LEU A 256 -14.17 8.14 -22.91
C LEU A 256 -15.05 9.26 -22.29
N ASP A 257 -15.89 8.92 -21.31
CA ASP A 257 -16.71 9.89 -20.54
C ASP A 257 -16.06 10.31 -19.20
N SER A 258 -14.79 9.94 -18.99
CA SER A 258 -14.08 10.23 -17.76
C SER A 258 -13.86 11.74 -17.56
N PRO A 259 -14.06 12.28 -16.35
CA PRO A 259 -13.66 13.65 -16.03
C PRO A 259 -12.14 13.83 -15.91
N CYS A 260 -11.37 12.75 -15.95
CA CYS A 260 -9.90 12.76 -15.91
C CYS A 260 -9.26 12.79 -17.31
N LEU A 261 -10.08 12.68 -18.35
CA LEU A 261 -9.66 12.83 -19.74
C LEU A 261 -9.26 14.29 -20.01
N ASP A 262 -8.18 14.51 -20.75
CA ASP A 262 -7.64 15.83 -21.12
C ASP A 262 -7.42 16.83 -19.96
N SER A 263 -7.32 16.34 -18.73
CA SER A 263 -7.24 17.20 -17.53
C SER A 263 -5.81 17.40 -17.02
N GLY A 264 -4.84 16.79 -17.68
CA GLY A 264 -3.41 16.87 -17.42
C GLY A 264 -2.72 18.00 -18.18
N VAL A 265 -1.45 18.23 -17.83
CA VAL A 265 -0.56 19.23 -18.46
C VAL A 265 0.69 18.59 -19.04
N ASP A 266 1.42 19.29 -19.91
CA ASP A 266 2.67 18.76 -20.48
C ASP A 266 3.74 18.59 -19.39
N SER A 267 4.10 17.33 -19.12
CA SER A 267 5.17 16.94 -18.19
C SER A 267 6.46 16.54 -18.90
N GLY A 268 6.48 16.52 -20.24
CA GLY A 268 7.56 15.97 -21.05
C GLY A 268 7.50 14.45 -21.26
N LEU A 269 6.61 13.73 -20.56
CA LEU A 269 6.37 12.29 -20.79
C LEU A 269 5.51 12.10 -22.06
N ARG A 270 5.98 11.25 -22.97
CA ARG A 270 5.36 11.04 -24.29
C ARG A 270 4.77 9.66 -24.51
N LEU A 271 4.97 8.75 -23.58
CA LEU A 271 4.46 7.38 -23.65
C LEU A 271 3.71 7.03 -22.37
N ASP A 272 2.58 6.35 -22.51
CA ASP A 272 1.82 5.76 -21.42
C ASP A 272 2.33 4.37 -21.02
N LEU A 273 1.65 3.69 -20.09
CA LEU A 273 2.10 2.39 -19.57
C LEU A 273 2.10 1.31 -20.66
N LEU A 274 1.19 1.40 -21.62
CA LEU A 274 1.04 0.50 -22.75
C LEU A 274 1.84 0.95 -23.98
N SER A 275 2.74 1.94 -23.81
CA SER A 275 3.55 2.54 -24.87
C SER A 275 2.75 3.28 -25.94
N GLN A 276 1.55 3.76 -25.60
CA GLN A 276 0.76 4.66 -26.43
C GLN A 276 1.29 6.08 -26.32
N ALA A 277 1.24 6.83 -27.42
CA ALA A 277 1.72 8.21 -27.46
C ALA A 277 0.86 9.13 -26.59
N ARG A 278 1.45 10.21 -26.06
CA ARG A 278 0.77 11.28 -25.33
C ARG A 278 1.10 12.68 -25.88
N PRO A 279 0.16 13.63 -25.91
CA PRO A 279 -1.27 13.44 -25.68
C PRO A 279 -1.98 12.88 -26.94
N ILE A 280 -3.19 12.35 -26.78
CA ILE A 280 -4.08 11.95 -27.90
C ILE A 280 -5.36 12.78 -27.87
N ASP A 281 -5.63 13.50 -28.96
CA ASP A 281 -6.87 14.27 -29.15
C ASP A 281 -8.03 13.36 -29.55
N HIS A 282 -9.15 13.39 -28.82
CA HIS A 282 -10.37 12.67 -29.16
C HIS A 282 -11.43 13.62 -29.71
N PRO A 283 -11.65 13.68 -31.04
CA PRO A 283 -12.54 14.68 -31.63
C PRO A 283 -13.96 14.67 -31.04
N GLY A 284 -14.35 15.79 -30.43
CA GLY A 284 -15.66 16.00 -29.82
C GLY A 284 -15.77 15.50 -28.38
N VAL A 285 -14.67 15.15 -27.73
CA VAL A 285 -14.58 14.69 -26.34
C VAL A 285 -13.46 15.48 -25.64
N GLY A 286 -13.72 16.00 -24.45
CA GLY A 286 -12.68 16.72 -23.70
C GLY A 286 -12.26 18.04 -24.37
N VAL A 287 -10.94 18.27 -24.46
CA VAL A 287 -10.34 19.49 -24.99
C VAL A 287 -9.84 19.26 -26.42
N ASP A 288 -10.65 19.67 -27.39
CA ASP A 288 -10.33 19.51 -28.83
C ASP A 288 -9.27 20.51 -29.34
N GLY A 289 -8.39 20.06 -30.25
CA GLY A 289 -7.64 20.93 -31.15
C GLY A 289 -6.18 21.18 -30.78
N ALA A 290 -5.73 22.44 -30.75
CA ALA A 290 -4.30 22.77 -30.61
C ALA A 290 -3.77 22.70 -29.16
N GLU A 291 -4.67 22.60 -28.18
CA GLU A 291 -4.38 22.52 -26.75
C GLU A 291 -4.82 21.16 -26.20
N VAL A 292 -4.53 20.07 -26.92
CA VAL A 292 -4.86 18.71 -26.49
C VAL A 292 -4.36 18.48 -25.07
N GLY A 293 -5.28 18.12 -24.18
CA GLY A 293 -4.97 17.80 -22.80
C GLY A 293 -4.24 16.47 -22.71
N PHE A 294 -3.58 16.22 -21.57
CA PHE A 294 -3.07 14.89 -21.28
C PHE A 294 -4.08 14.15 -20.41
N ASP A 295 -4.22 12.85 -20.58
CA ASP A 295 -5.01 12.08 -19.63
C ASP A 295 -4.31 11.96 -18.29
N LEU A 296 -5.08 12.12 -17.21
CA LEU A 296 -4.56 11.87 -15.87
C LEU A 296 -4.28 10.37 -15.68
N GLY A 297 -3.23 10.07 -14.93
CA GLY A 297 -2.83 8.72 -14.60
C GLY A 297 -1.96 8.05 -15.67
N ALA A 298 -1.78 6.74 -15.50
CA ALA A 298 -0.77 5.96 -16.19
C ALA A 298 -1.13 5.52 -17.62
N TYR A 299 -2.37 5.75 -18.04
CA TYR A 299 -2.88 5.37 -19.36
C TYR A 299 -3.31 6.60 -20.13
N GLU A 300 -3.11 6.58 -21.44
CA GLU A 300 -3.74 7.50 -22.38
C GLU A 300 -4.88 6.76 -23.08
N VAL A 301 -6.00 7.42 -23.37
CA VAL A 301 -7.10 6.82 -24.13
C VAL A 301 -6.73 6.82 -25.62
N PRO A 302 -6.73 5.68 -26.30
CA PRO A 302 -6.45 5.64 -27.74
C PRO A 302 -7.66 6.02 -28.59
N LEU A 303 -7.41 6.54 -29.80
CA LEU A 303 -8.45 6.93 -30.77
C LEU A 303 -9.42 5.80 -31.13
N GLU A 304 -8.95 4.57 -31.25
CA GLU A 304 -9.77 3.41 -31.65
C GLU A 304 -10.48 2.74 -30.46
N GLY A 305 -10.37 3.32 -29.25
CA GLY A 305 -10.70 2.65 -28.00
C GLY A 305 -9.65 1.60 -27.63
N TYR A 306 -9.63 1.19 -26.37
CA TYR A 306 -8.57 0.28 -25.94
C TYR A 306 -8.74 -1.14 -26.52
N PRO A 307 -7.63 -1.84 -26.82
CA PRO A 307 -7.69 -3.26 -27.12
C PRO A 307 -8.29 -4.02 -25.93
N THR A 308 -8.86 -5.21 -26.18
CA THR A 308 -9.40 -6.07 -25.12
C THR A 308 -8.33 -6.30 -24.05
N TRP A 309 -8.61 -5.92 -22.81
CA TRP A 309 -7.71 -6.13 -21.69
C TRP A 309 -7.61 -7.63 -21.42
N THR A 310 -6.39 -8.16 -21.49
CA THR A 310 -6.07 -9.49 -20.98
C THR A 310 -5.34 -9.30 -19.66
N PRO A 311 -5.91 -9.72 -18.52
CA PRO A 311 -5.14 -9.73 -17.28
C PRO A 311 -3.85 -10.51 -17.52
N SER A 312 -2.70 -9.94 -17.14
CA SER A 312 -1.50 -10.74 -16.93
C SER A 312 -1.89 -11.85 -15.93
N PRO A 313 -1.57 -13.13 -16.21
CA PRO A 313 -2.18 -14.27 -15.54
C PRO A 313 -2.22 -14.08 -14.03
N THR A 314 -3.44 -13.98 -13.51
CA THR A 314 -3.74 -13.98 -12.10
C THR A 314 -3.30 -15.34 -11.58
N GLY A 315 -2.08 -15.42 -11.06
CA GLY A 315 -1.85 -16.41 -10.03
C GLY A 315 -2.76 -15.99 -8.90
N THR A 316 -3.94 -16.62 -8.82
CA THR A 316 -4.81 -16.52 -7.66
C THR A 316 -3.89 -16.68 -6.45
N PRO A 317 -3.71 -15.66 -5.60
CA PRO A 317 -3.01 -15.88 -4.37
C PRO A 317 -3.77 -17.03 -3.71
N THR A 318 -3.11 -18.16 -3.51
CA THR A 318 -3.50 -19.02 -2.41
C THR A 318 -3.35 -18.10 -1.21
N LEU A 319 -4.47 -17.50 -0.81
CA LEU A 319 -4.65 -17.00 0.54
C LEU A 319 -4.16 -18.15 1.41
N TYR A 320 -2.98 -17.98 2.02
CA TYR A 320 -2.84 -18.59 3.33
C TYR A 320 -4.07 -18.11 4.09
N PRO A 321 -4.85 -19.03 4.69
CA PRO A 321 -6.12 -18.69 5.27
C PRO A 321 -5.92 -17.44 6.09
N THR A 322 -6.65 -16.37 5.74
CA THR A 322 -6.78 -15.21 6.60
C THR A 322 -7.10 -15.79 7.97
N PRO A 323 -6.23 -15.66 8.98
CA PRO A 323 -6.58 -16.14 10.31
C PRO A 323 -7.93 -15.54 10.60
N THR A 324 -8.92 -16.40 10.85
CA THR A 324 -10.27 -15.95 11.12
C THR A 324 -10.16 -15.12 12.39
N LEU A 325 -10.25 -13.79 12.26
CA LEU A 325 -10.20 -12.83 13.35
C LEU A 325 -11.37 -13.11 14.28
N THR A 326 -11.16 -14.04 15.19
CA THR A 326 -11.93 -14.12 16.42
C THR A 326 -11.20 -13.18 17.34
N LEU A 327 -11.72 -11.96 17.50
CA LEU A 327 -11.27 -11.03 18.54
C LEU A 327 -11.49 -11.74 19.89
N LEU A 328 -10.46 -12.43 20.36
CA LEU A 328 -10.37 -12.87 21.73
C LEU A 328 -10.20 -11.58 22.54
N TYR A 329 -11.29 -11.16 23.18
CA TYR A 329 -11.15 -10.32 24.36
C TYR A 329 -10.35 -11.14 25.37
N ASP A 330 -9.07 -10.80 25.53
CA ASP A 330 -8.22 -11.40 26.54
C ASP A 330 -8.70 -10.94 27.91
N VAL A 331 -9.52 -11.80 28.52
CA VAL A 331 -9.67 -11.78 29.97
C VAL A 331 -8.42 -12.48 30.49
N TYR A 332 -7.50 -11.70 31.03
CA TYR A 332 -6.29 -12.22 31.65
C TYR A 332 -6.62 -13.30 32.70
N PRO A 333 -5.78 -14.31 32.90
CA PRO A 333 -6.01 -15.38 33.87
C PRO A 333 -6.19 -14.90 35.32
N ASP A 334 -5.82 -13.65 35.62
CA ASP A 334 -5.95 -12.99 36.92
C ASP A 334 -7.19 -12.10 37.04
N GLY A 335 -8.05 -12.05 36.02
CA GLY A 335 -9.26 -11.23 36.00
C GLY A 335 -9.01 -9.73 35.86
N VAL A 336 -7.79 -9.28 35.59
CA VAL A 336 -7.47 -7.86 35.41
C VAL A 336 -7.82 -7.45 33.98
N VAL A 337 -8.88 -6.66 33.79
CA VAL A 337 -9.13 -5.99 32.50
C VAL A 337 -8.27 -4.73 32.46
N ASN A 338 -7.43 -4.57 31.43
CA ASN A 338 -6.66 -3.34 31.30
C ASN A 338 -7.62 -2.15 31.13
N ALA A 339 -7.31 -1.00 31.73
CA ALA A 339 -8.21 0.17 31.71
C ALA A 339 -8.49 0.70 30.30
N TRP A 340 -7.63 0.37 29.33
CA TRP A 340 -7.75 0.78 27.95
C TRP A 340 -8.76 -0.07 27.16
N ASP A 341 -8.79 -1.39 27.37
CA ASP A 341 -9.76 -2.32 26.80
C ASP A 341 -11.17 -1.98 27.29
N LEU A 342 -11.29 -1.59 28.57
CA LEU A 342 -12.53 -1.06 29.13
C LEU A 342 -12.94 0.26 28.47
N MET A 343 -11.99 1.16 28.20
CA MET A 343 -12.26 2.43 27.50
C MET A 343 -12.68 2.22 26.03
N VAL A 344 -12.07 1.28 25.33
CA VAL A 344 -12.43 0.89 23.95
C VAL A 344 -13.83 0.27 23.92
N LEU A 345 -14.14 -0.62 24.87
CA LEU A 345 -15.48 -1.19 25.05
C LEU A 345 -16.53 -0.11 25.32
N LEU A 346 -16.26 0.81 26.25
CA LEU A 346 -17.16 1.92 26.59
C LEU A 346 -17.36 2.89 25.43
N THR A 347 -16.33 3.09 24.60
CA THR A 347 -16.44 3.92 23.39
C THR A 347 -17.32 3.25 22.33
N ARG A 348 -17.21 1.93 22.14
CA ARG A 348 -18.13 1.16 21.29
C ARG A 348 -19.58 1.22 21.78
N VAL A 349 -19.80 1.07 23.09
CA VAL A 349 -21.14 1.17 23.71
C VAL A 349 -21.77 2.54 23.44
N ARG A 350 -20.96 3.61 23.45
CA ARG A 350 -21.42 4.97 23.21
C ARG A 350 -21.83 5.24 21.76
N GLU A 351 -21.26 4.51 20.80
CA GLU A 351 -21.42 4.79 19.36
C GLU A 351 -22.32 3.79 18.62
N SER A 352 -22.57 2.60 19.18
CA SER A 352 -23.47 1.61 18.57
C SER A 352 -24.95 1.95 18.78
N LYS A 353 -25.76 1.84 17.72
CA LYS A 353 -27.22 2.07 17.74
C LYS A 353 -28.05 0.79 17.50
N THR A 354 -27.48 -0.41 17.74
CA THR A 354 -28.09 -1.69 17.34
C THR A 354 -28.23 -2.71 18.49
N GLU A 355 -29.12 -3.68 18.30
CA GLU A 355 -29.51 -4.72 19.28
C GLU A 355 -28.40 -5.74 19.61
N ASP A 356 -27.29 -5.79 18.84
CA ASP A 356 -26.12 -6.63 19.12
C ASP A 356 -25.42 -6.29 20.44
N LEU A 357 -25.65 -5.07 20.96
CA LEU A 357 -25.13 -4.60 22.24
C LEU A 357 -25.53 -5.51 23.41
N ALA A 358 -26.74 -6.10 23.37
CA ALA A 358 -27.22 -6.97 24.44
C ALA A 358 -26.48 -8.31 24.45
N ALA A 359 -26.15 -8.88 23.29
CA ALA A 359 -25.47 -10.16 23.19
C ALA A 359 -24.00 -10.06 23.66
N ASP A 360 -23.32 -8.97 23.31
CA ASP A 360 -21.94 -8.71 23.72
C ASP A 360 -21.83 -8.38 25.22
N LEU A 361 -22.75 -7.58 25.76
CA LEU A 361 -22.84 -7.36 27.22
C LEU A 361 -23.23 -8.63 27.98
N PHE A 362 -24.09 -9.49 27.42
CA PHE A 362 -24.43 -10.78 28.04
C PHE A 362 -23.28 -11.80 27.99
N ALA A 363 -22.48 -11.79 26.92
CA ALA A 363 -21.29 -12.62 26.81
C ALA A 363 -20.19 -12.15 27.77
N PHE A 364 -19.96 -10.83 27.83
CA PHE A 364 -19.03 -10.21 28.77
C PHE A 364 -19.43 -10.47 30.23
N SER A 365 -20.70 -10.24 30.60
CA SER A 365 -21.19 -10.44 31.98
C SER A 365 -21.24 -11.90 32.43
N ARG A 366 -21.56 -12.86 31.53
CA ARG A 366 -21.48 -14.28 31.86
C ARG A 366 -20.04 -14.72 32.13
N ARG A 367 -19.08 -14.25 31.34
CA ARG A 367 -17.65 -14.54 31.57
C ARG A 367 -17.15 -13.93 32.88
N TRP A 368 -17.59 -12.71 33.20
CA TRP A 368 -17.29 -12.02 34.46
C TRP A 368 -17.85 -12.75 35.69
N MET A 369 -19.08 -13.27 35.62
CA MET A 369 -19.68 -14.02 36.73
C MET A 369 -19.05 -15.40 36.95
N THR A 370 -18.47 -16.03 35.93
CA THR A 370 -17.63 -17.24 36.11
C THR A 370 -16.24 -16.97 36.69
N LEU A 371 -15.74 -15.73 36.62
CA LEU A 371 -14.45 -15.35 37.22
C LEU A 371 -14.59 -14.80 38.67
N LEU A 372 -15.80 -14.43 39.09
CA LEU A 372 -16.08 -13.89 40.43
C LEU A 372 -16.82 -14.86 41.37
N GLY A 373 -16.70 -16.17 41.14
CA GLY A 373 -17.01 -17.19 42.14
C GLY A 373 -16.17 -18.44 41.89
N ASP A 374 -15.43 -18.99 42.86
CA ASP A 374 -15.57 -18.91 44.33
C ASP A 374 -14.94 -17.72 45.06
#